data_AF-A0A960TCK6-F1
#
_entry.id   AF-A0A960TCK6-F1
#
_cell.length_a   1.000
_cell.length_b   1.000
_cell.length_c   1.000
_cell.angle_alpha   90.00
_cell.angle_beta   90.00
_cell.angle_gamma   90.00
#
_symmetry.space_group_name_H-M   'P 1'
#
loop_
_entity.id
_entity.type
_entity.pdbx_description
1 polymer ?
#
loop_
_entity_poly.entity_id
_entity_poly.type
_entity_poly.pdbx_seq_one_letter_code
_entity_poly.pdbx_strand_id
1 'polypeptide(L)'
;MIFGIIALLLALCALVYMLLPVMQPVQDGAHYFISGKTRKQDLLDEKSRILANLQDLRIEAEAGKIPDNELKKLSAPLLRSLDRIEADLAKHTETGKVRRDSRFCSECGHRRKAEESICAQCGSRLHDTSASGSAASAGGSPQ
;
A
#
# COMPACT_ATOMS: atom_id res chain seq x y z
N MET A 1 -12.10 13.30 48.96
CA MET A 1 -12.31 11.98 48.33
C MET A 1 -12.67 12.09 46.86
N ILE A 2 -13.66 12.93 46.49
CA ILE A 2 -14.10 13.12 45.09
C ILE A 2 -12.96 13.56 44.16
N PHE A 3 -12.16 14.55 44.54
CA PHE A 3 -11.01 15.00 43.74
C PHE A 3 -9.95 13.90 43.50
N GLY A 4 -9.76 12.99 44.45
CA GLY A 4 -8.84 11.86 44.29
C GLY A 4 -9.37 10.83 43.28
N ILE A 5 -10.68 10.60 43.26
CA ILE A 5 -11.33 9.69 42.31
C ILE A 5 -11.25 10.27 40.89
N ILE A 6 -11.46 11.58 40.73
CA ILE A 6 -11.36 12.25 39.43
C ILE A 6 -9.92 12.19 38.90
N ALA A 7 -8.92 12.46 39.75
CA ALA A 7 -7.51 12.37 39.36
C ALA A 7 -7.12 10.94 38.94
N LEU A 8 -7.61 9.92 39.66
CA LEU A 8 -7.38 8.52 39.34
C LEU A 8 -8.01 8.12 37.99
N LEU A 9 -9.25 8.55 37.73
CA LEU A 9 -9.95 8.27 36.47
C LEU A 9 -9.26 8.93 35.28
N LEU A 10 -8.81 10.18 35.42
CA LEU A 10 -8.08 10.87 34.35
C LEU A 10 -6.74 10.19 34.05
N ALA A 11 -6.01 9.75 35.08
CA ALA A 11 -4.78 9.00 34.90
C ALA A 11 -5.02 7.66 34.18
N LEU A 12 -6.10 6.95 34.53
CA LEU A 12 -6.46 5.69 33.90
C LEU A 12 -6.90 5.87 32.44
N CYS A 13 -7.70 6.90 32.15
CA CYS A 13 -8.07 7.27 30.77
C CYS A 13 -6.84 7.64 29.93
N ALA A 14 -5.92 8.44 30.47
CA ALA A 14 -4.69 8.81 29.77
C ALA A 14 -3.81 7.58 29.47
N LEU A 15 -3.74 6.65 30.42
CA LEU A 15 -3.01 5.39 30.25
C LEU A 15 -3.65 4.50 29.18
N VAL A 16 -4.97 4.35 29.19
CA VAL A 16 -5.69 3.63 28.13
C VAL A 16 -5.52 4.30 26.77
N TYR A 17 -5.58 5.63 26.70
CA TYR A 17 -5.37 6.39 25.46
C TYR A 17 -3.95 6.20 24.90
N MET A 18 -2.93 6.12 25.77
CA MET A 18 -1.54 5.82 25.39
C MET A 18 -1.32 4.35 25.02
N LEU A 19 -2.06 3.40 25.62
CA LEU A 19 -2.01 1.98 25.26
C LEU A 19 -2.82 1.65 24.00
N LEU A 20 -3.83 2.46 23.65
CA LEU A 20 -4.65 2.29 22.45
C LEU A 20 -3.83 2.22 21.15
N PRO A 21 -2.84 3.11 20.88
CA PRO A 21 -2.02 3.00 19.68
C PRO A 21 -1.06 1.81 19.71
N VAL A 22 -0.73 1.27 20.90
CA VAL A 22 0.11 0.06 21.04
C VAL A 22 -0.69 -1.20 20.76
N MET A 23 -1.98 -1.20 21.09
CA MET A 23 -2.93 -2.29 20.80
C MET A 23 -3.64 -2.15 19.46
N GLN A 24 -3.41 -1.07 18.71
CA GLN A 24 -3.71 -1.05 17.29
C GLN A 24 -2.58 -1.84 16.61
N PRO A 25 -2.78 -3.13 16.23
CA PRO A 25 -1.86 -3.75 15.30
C PRO A 25 -1.82 -2.81 14.10
N VAL A 26 -0.61 -2.37 13.75
CA VAL A 26 -0.29 -1.66 12.51
C VAL A 26 -1.22 -2.18 11.42
N GLN A 27 -2.13 -1.31 10.96
CA GLN A 27 -3.25 -1.64 10.09
C GLN A 27 -2.81 -1.92 8.65
N ASP A 28 -1.59 -2.44 8.47
CA ASP A 28 -1.10 -3.05 7.22
C ASP A 28 -1.58 -4.51 7.07
N GLY A 29 -2.32 -5.05 8.05
CA GLY A 29 -2.71 -6.46 8.11
C GLY A 29 -4.17 -6.81 7.79
N ALA A 30 -5.10 -5.85 7.66
CA ALA A 30 -6.54 -6.13 7.53
C ALA A 30 -7.01 -6.47 6.09
N HIS A 31 -6.08 -6.77 5.18
CA HIS A 31 -6.35 -7.47 3.91
C HIS A 31 -5.95 -8.97 3.94
N TYR A 32 -5.57 -9.52 5.10
CA TYR A 32 -5.76 -10.93 5.38
C TYR A 32 -7.19 -11.04 5.91
N PHE A 33 -8.15 -11.58 5.18
CA PHE A 33 -8.41 -13.00 5.10
C PHE A 33 -9.43 -13.22 3.97
N ILE A 34 -9.22 -14.25 3.15
CA ILE A 34 -10.04 -14.66 1.99
C ILE A 34 -9.78 -13.85 0.70
N SER A 35 -8.55 -13.88 0.21
CA SER A 35 -8.31 -13.87 -1.25
C SER A 35 -6.96 -14.52 -1.49
N GLY A 36 -6.93 -15.57 -2.33
CA GLY A 36 -5.71 -16.32 -2.60
C GLY A 36 -4.54 -15.39 -2.89
N LYS A 37 -3.36 -15.68 -2.34
CA LYS A 37 -2.10 -14.92 -2.52
C LYS A 37 -2.12 -14.24 -3.87
N THR A 38 -2.29 -12.92 -3.86
CA THR A 38 -2.41 -12.20 -5.12
C THR A 38 -1.08 -12.37 -5.84
N ARG A 39 -1.08 -12.71 -7.13
CA ARG A 39 0.14 -12.91 -7.93
C ARG A 39 1.15 -11.75 -7.78
N LYS A 40 0.66 -10.55 -7.50
CA LYS A 40 1.47 -9.37 -7.17
C LYS A 40 2.28 -9.54 -5.89
N GLN A 41 1.69 -10.13 -4.85
CA GLN A 41 2.33 -10.35 -3.56
C GLN A 41 3.44 -11.39 -3.65
N ASP A 42 3.23 -12.47 -4.42
CA ASP A 42 4.29 -13.44 -4.71
C ASP A 42 5.48 -12.79 -5.45
N LEU A 43 5.21 -11.87 -6.39
CA LEU A 43 6.27 -11.11 -7.08
C LEU A 43 7.03 -10.14 -6.15
N LEU A 44 6.34 -9.52 -5.19
CA LEU A 44 6.96 -8.66 -4.19
C LEU A 44 7.84 -9.45 -3.23
N ASP A 45 7.36 -10.61 -2.78
CA ASP A 45 8.11 -11.52 -1.92
C ASP A 45 9.37 -12.00 -2.63
N GLU A 46 9.26 -12.40 -3.90
CA GLU A 46 10.42 -12.83 -4.70
C GLU A 46 11.44 -11.69 -4.89
N LYS A 47 10.98 -10.46 -5.15
CA LYS A 47 11.84 -9.27 -5.20
C LYS A 47 12.61 -9.07 -3.89
N SER A 48 11.93 -9.19 -2.74
CA SER A 48 12.56 -9.01 -1.43
C SER A 48 13.68 -10.03 -1.18
N ARG A 49 13.48 -11.28 -1.62
CA ARG A 49 14.47 -12.35 -1.50
C ARG A 49 15.71 -12.08 -2.35
N ILE A 50 15.52 -11.62 -3.59
CA ILE A 50 16.64 -11.29 -4.48
C ILE A 50 17.45 -10.12 -3.92
N LEU A 51 16.79 -9.09 -3.39
CA LEU A 51 17.47 -7.95 -2.77
C LEU A 51 18.25 -8.37 -1.52
N ALA A 52 17.69 -9.23 -0.68
CA ALA A 52 18.38 -9.76 0.49
C ALA A 52 19.63 -10.55 0.10
N ASN A 53 19.54 -11.37 -0.96
CA ASN A 53 20.68 -12.16 -1.45
C ASN A 53 21.77 -11.25 -2.06
N LEU A 54 21.39 -10.21 -2.80
CA LEU A 54 22.35 -9.19 -3.29
C LEU A 54 23.03 -8.45 -2.14
N GLN A 55 22.30 -8.13 -1.08
CA GLN A 55 22.84 -7.47 0.10
C GLN A 55 23.84 -8.37 0.84
N ASP A 56 23.54 -9.66 0.99
CA ASP A 56 24.42 -10.63 1.64
C ASP A 56 25.73 -10.79 0.86
N LEU A 57 25.66 -10.97 -0.46
CA LEU A 57 26.83 -11.02 -1.35
C LEU A 57 27.72 -9.77 -1.23
N ARG A 58 27.10 -8.58 -1.09
CA ARG A 58 27.85 -7.34 -0.90
C ARG A 58 28.57 -7.32 0.44
N ILE A 59 27.92 -7.76 1.52
CA ILE A 59 28.53 -7.85 2.85
C ILE A 59 29.71 -8.82 2.83
N GLU A 60 29.58 -9.97 2.16
CA GLU A 60 30.65 -10.94 2.02
C GLU A 60 31.85 -10.39 1.21
N ALA A 61 31.60 -9.58 0.19
CA ALA A 61 32.65 -8.90 -0.56
C ALA A 61 33.36 -7.82 0.27
N GLU A 62 32.60 -7.00 1.01
CA GLU A 62 33.16 -6.00 1.94
C GLU A 62 33.95 -6.65 3.09
N ALA A 63 33.55 -7.85 3.52
CA ALA A 63 34.29 -8.67 4.48
C ALA A 63 35.56 -9.33 3.90
N GLY A 64 35.82 -9.18 2.59
CA GLY A 64 36.97 -9.75 1.90
C GLY A 64 36.87 -11.28 1.68
N LYS A 65 35.69 -11.87 1.88
CA LYS A 65 35.45 -13.31 1.73
C LYS A 65 35.31 -13.74 0.27
N ILE A 66 34.91 -12.81 -0.60
CA ILE A 66 34.80 -12.99 -2.04
C ILE A 66 35.43 -11.79 -2.78
N PRO A 67 36.28 -12.03 -3.81
CA PRO A 67 36.85 -10.94 -4.61
C PRO A 67 35.77 -10.25 -5.48
N ASP A 68 35.97 -8.97 -5.78
CA ASP A 68 35.01 -8.15 -6.56
C ASP A 68 34.69 -8.72 -7.95
N ASN A 69 35.60 -9.52 -8.52
CA ASN A 69 35.36 -10.17 -9.81
C ASN A 69 34.32 -11.30 -9.70
N GLU A 70 34.23 -11.98 -8.57
CA GLU A 70 33.22 -12.98 -8.28
C GLU A 70 31.91 -12.32 -7.89
N LEU A 71 31.95 -11.24 -7.10
CA LEU A 71 30.75 -10.45 -6.80
C LEU A 71 29.99 -10.02 -8.07
N LYS A 72 30.72 -9.53 -9.09
CA LYS A 72 30.11 -9.16 -10.38
C LYS A 72 29.50 -10.35 -11.13
N LYS A 73 30.11 -11.53 -11.05
CA LYS A 73 29.60 -12.75 -11.68
C LYS A 73 28.34 -13.26 -10.99
N LEU A 74 28.31 -13.24 -9.66
CA LEU A 74 27.16 -13.69 -8.87
C LEU A 74 26.00 -12.68 -8.91
N SER A 75 26.28 -11.38 -8.84
CA SER A 75 25.22 -10.36 -8.85
C SER A 75 24.53 -10.19 -10.22
N ALA A 76 25.26 -10.34 -11.34
CA ALA A 76 24.71 -10.16 -12.68
C ALA A 76 23.41 -10.96 -12.99
N PRO A 77 23.31 -12.28 -12.69
CA PRO A 77 22.06 -13.01 -12.89
C PRO A 77 20.93 -12.55 -11.94
N LEU A 78 21.24 -12.14 -10.70
CA LEU A 78 20.26 -11.63 -9.75
C LEU A 78 19.70 -10.26 -10.16
N LEU A 79 20.53 -9.37 -10.71
CA LEU A 79 20.06 -8.10 -11.27
C LEU A 79 19.12 -8.34 -12.45
N ARG A 80 19.44 -9.28 -13.35
CA ARG A 80 18.56 -9.64 -14.47
C ARG A 80 17.23 -10.23 -14.03
N SER A 81 17.19 -11.03 -12.97
CA SER A 81 15.92 -11.55 -12.43
C SER A 81 15.11 -10.44 -11.77
N LEU A 82 15.77 -9.50 -11.09
CA LEU A 82 15.14 -8.32 -10.51
C LEU A 82 14.45 -7.46 -11.58
N ASP A 83 15.13 -7.16 -12.69
CA ASP A 83 14.56 -6.40 -13.81
C ASP A 83 13.30 -7.07 -14.39
N ARG A 84 13.30 -8.40 -14.51
CA ARG A 84 12.14 -9.15 -15.02
C ARG A 84 10.94 -9.06 -14.07
N ILE A 85 11.20 -9.20 -12.77
CA ILE A 85 10.17 -9.12 -11.75
C ILE A 85 9.58 -7.70 -11.72
N GLU A 86 10.42 -6.66 -11.79
CA GLU A 86 9.97 -5.27 -11.86
C GLU A 86 9.12 -5.00 -13.11
N ALA A 87 9.50 -5.54 -14.27
CA ALA A 87 8.70 -5.45 -15.48
C ALA A 87 7.34 -6.15 -15.35
N ASP A 88 7.27 -7.30 -14.68
CA ASP A 88 6.02 -8.00 -14.45
C ASP A 88 5.13 -7.31 -13.41
N LEU A 89 5.74 -6.70 -12.38
CA LEU A 89 5.04 -5.81 -11.44
C LEU A 89 4.44 -4.60 -12.14
N ALA A 90 5.15 -3.98 -13.08
CA ALA A 90 4.64 -2.86 -13.87
C ALA A 90 3.40 -3.25 -14.68
N LYS A 91 3.41 -4.44 -15.32
CA LYS A 91 2.22 -4.96 -16.03
C LYS A 91 1.02 -5.18 -15.10
N HIS A 92 1.26 -5.59 -13.86
CA HIS A 92 0.20 -5.75 -12.86
C HIS A 92 -0.37 -4.43 -12.35
N THR A 93 0.41 -3.34 -12.35
CA THR A 93 -0.13 -2.00 -12.06
C THR A 93 -1.01 -1.46 -13.18
N GLU A 94 -0.72 -1.80 -14.43
CA GLU A 94 -1.52 -1.35 -15.59
C GLU A 94 -2.80 -2.17 -15.78
N THR A 95 -2.72 -3.49 -15.61
CA THR A 95 -3.89 -4.39 -15.67
C THR A 95 -4.82 -4.25 -14.46
N GLY A 96 -4.33 -3.63 -13.37
CA GLY A 96 -5.07 -3.29 -12.16
C GLY A 96 -5.93 -2.03 -12.24
N LYS A 97 -6.11 -1.40 -13.42
CA LYS A 97 -7.27 -0.50 -13.65
C LYS A 97 -8.56 -1.32 -13.76
N VAL A 98 -8.83 -2.12 -12.74
CA VAL A 98 -10.13 -2.72 -12.47
C VAL A 98 -11.10 -1.55 -12.43
N ARG A 99 -12.12 -1.58 -13.28
CA ARG A 99 -13.27 -0.68 -13.16
C ARG A 99 -13.69 -0.73 -11.70
N ARG A 100 -13.44 0.35 -10.95
CA ARG A 100 -13.91 0.49 -9.57
C ARG A 100 -15.38 0.17 -9.63
N ASP A 101 -15.75 -1.01 -9.14
CA ASP A 101 -17.12 -1.47 -9.17
C ASP A 101 -17.89 -0.44 -8.34
N SER A 102 -18.62 0.44 -9.01
CA SER A 102 -19.29 1.61 -8.42
C SER A 102 -20.36 1.21 -7.40
N ARG A 103 -20.55 -0.10 -7.22
CA ARG A 103 -21.43 -0.73 -6.25
C ARG A 103 -20.96 -0.58 -4.80
N PHE A 104 -19.79 -0.03 -4.48
CA PHE A 104 -19.39 0.21 -3.08
C PHE A 104 -18.92 1.65 -2.84
N CYS A 105 -19.21 2.18 -1.65
CA CYS A 105 -18.74 3.48 -1.18
C CYS A 105 -17.27 3.38 -0.70
N SER A 106 -16.42 4.30 -1.13
CA SER A 106 -14.99 4.33 -0.77
C SER A 106 -14.73 4.74 0.68
N GLU A 107 -15.65 5.48 1.30
CA GLU A 107 -15.48 6.00 2.67
C GLU A 107 -15.98 5.03 3.74
N CYS A 108 -17.01 4.24 3.44
CA CYS A 108 -17.67 3.41 4.46
C CYS A 108 -17.93 1.96 4.03
N GLY A 109 -17.57 1.56 2.80
CA GLY A 109 -17.75 0.20 2.30
C GLY A 109 -19.19 -0.25 2.05
N HIS A 110 -20.19 0.64 2.20
CA HIS A 110 -21.60 0.28 2.00
C HIS A 110 -21.92 0.06 0.51
N ARG A 111 -22.86 -0.86 0.23
CA ARG A 111 -23.27 -1.18 -1.14
C ARG A 111 -24.14 -0.06 -1.71
N ARG A 112 -23.72 0.53 -2.82
CA ARG A 112 -24.41 1.62 -3.53
C ARG A 112 -25.41 1.08 -4.53
N LYS A 113 -26.50 1.82 -4.71
CA LYS A 113 -27.32 1.80 -5.93
C LYS A 113 -26.70 2.77 -6.94
N ALA A 114 -26.66 2.39 -8.22
CA ALA A 114 -25.86 3.06 -9.24
C ALA A 114 -26.29 4.51 -9.57
N GLU A 115 -27.40 5.01 -9.03
CA GLU A 115 -28.02 6.29 -9.36
C GLU A 115 -27.85 7.36 -8.25
N GLU A 116 -27.19 7.03 -7.14
CA GLU A 116 -27.04 7.93 -5.98
C GLU A 116 -25.66 8.62 -5.97
N SER A 117 -25.66 9.96 -5.95
CA SER A 117 -24.45 10.81 -5.87
C SER A 117 -23.91 10.98 -4.45
N ILE A 118 -24.68 10.55 -3.44
CA ILE A 118 -24.33 10.62 -2.01
C ILE A 118 -24.59 9.25 -1.39
N CYS A 119 -23.68 8.77 -0.55
CA CYS A 119 -23.87 7.51 0.16
C CYS A 119 -24.99 7.62 1.22
N ALA A 120 -26.02 6.78 1.12
CA ALA A 120 -27.14 6.76 2.08
C ALA A 120 -26.72 6.43 3.53
N GLN A 121 -25.54 5.83 3.74
CA GLN A 121 -25.10 5.39 5.06
C GLN A 121 -24.13 6.36 5.74
N CYS A 122 -23.24 7.03 5.00
CA CYS A 122 -22.22 7.92 5.56
C CYS A 122 -22.31 9.37 5.08
N GLY A 123 -23.20 9.68 4.13
CA GLY A 123 -23.41 11.04 3.64
C GLY A 123 -22.26 11.62 2.80
N SER A 124 -21.23 10.81 2.46
CA SER A 124 -20.12 11.28 1.63
C SER A 124 -20.53 11.46 0.17
N ARG A 125 -20.00 12.51 -0.47
CA ARG A 125 -20.17 12.76 -1.90
C ARG A 125 -19.33 11.78 -2.69
N LEU A 126 -19.94 11.17 -3.72
CA LEU A 126 -19.31 10.14 -4.52
C LEU A 126 -18.70 10.78 -5.77
N HIS A 127 -17.39 10.70 -5.91
CA HIS A 127 -16.70 11.17 -7.11
C HIS A 127 -16.86 10.14 -8.24
N ASP A 128 -17.87 10.32 -9.08
CA ASP A 128 -18.03 9.54 -10.31
C ASP A 128 -17.05 10.05 -11.37
N THR A 129 -15.84 9.50 -11.39
CA THR A 129 -14.89 9.67 -12.49
C THR A 129 -15.32 8.82 -13.69
N SER A 130 -16.50 9.10 -14.26
CA SER A 130 -16.99 8.44 -15.49
C SER A 130 -17.34 9.44 -16.61
N ALA A 131 -17.11 10.74 -16.43
CA ALA A 131 -17.32 11.73 -17.49
C ALA A 131 -16.33 12.91 -17.41
N SER A 132 -15.09 12.70 -17.82
CA SER A 132 -14.23 13.79 -18.30
C SER A 132 -13.07 13.28 -19.15
N GLY A 133 -13.42 12.69 -20.29
CA GLY A 133 -12.55 12.66 -21.47
C GLY A 133 -13.25 13.38 -22.62
N SER A 134 -13.18 14.72 -22.65
CA SER A 134 -13.24 15.56 -23.88
C SER A 134 -13.51 17.02 -23.55
N ALA A 135 -12.45 17.83 -23.55
CA ALA A 135 -12.45 19.13 -24.22
C ALA A 135 -10.99 19.61 -24.28
N ALA A 136 -10.32 19.23 -25.36
CA ALA A 136 -9.19 20.00 -25.87
C ALA A 136 -9.70 21.35 -26.39
N SER A 137 -8.79 22.33 -26.41
CA SER A 137 -8.76 23.59 -27.16
C SER A 137 -9.72 24.74 -26.78
N ALA A 138 -9.15 25.77 -26.15
CA ALA A 138 -9.09 27.18 -26.59
C ALA A 138 -8.46 27.97 -25.42
N GLY A 139 -7.25 28.52 -25.49
CA GLY A 139 -6.86 29.58 -26.40
C GLY A 139 -7.25 30.93 -25.81
N GLY A 140 -6.30 31.66 -25.21
CA GLY A 140 -6.45 33.10 -24.93
C GLY A 140 -6.10 33.55 -23.51
N SER A 141 -4.85 34.00 -23.32
CA SER A 141 -4.57 35.15 -22.44
C SER A 141 -5.42 36.34 -22.90
N PRO A 142 -5.87 37.24 -22.01
CA PRO A 142 -5.02 38.39 -21.71
C PRO A 142 -5.16 38.96 -20.28
N GLN A 143 -4.04 39.60 -19.88
CA GLN A 143 -3.87 40.75 -18.97
C GLN A 143 -4.45 40.69 -17.56
#